data_AF-A0A7C7VMR1-F1
#
_entry.id   AF-A0A7C7VMR1-F1
#
_cell.length_a   1.000
_cell.length_b   1.000
_cell.length_c   1.000
_cell.angle_alpha   90.00
_cell.angle_beta   90.00
_cell.angle_gamma   90.00
#
_symmetry.space_group_name_H-M   'P 1'
#
loop_
_entity.id
_entity.type
_entity.pdbx_description
1 polymer ?
#
loop_
_entity_poly.entity_id
_entity_poly.type
_entity_poly.pdbx_seq_one_letter_code
_entity_poly.pdbx_strand_id
1 'polypeptide(L)'
;MSEASSGVIGAEIGTIKFPLSESFRFALESISKRFTRAVITALSVLLGIAFMSVLLTMGAILRNVGEAPPAYQYWMVVIALLVCGVGIVNSMLMAVTERYKEIGTMKCLGATDGSILSIFLIEALLLGVLGGVIGAIAGWVAAIVVYGMQLGFGAVFGFEGALAQYLYNVGISIGAATILSVIAAAYPAYYAAKLNPAEALRYEV
;
A
#
# COMPACT_ATOMS: atom_id res chain seq x y z
N MET A 1 2.33 -64.62 15.96
CA MET A 1 3.39 -64.49 14.94
C MET A 1 2.82 -63.55 13.89
N SER A 2 3.08 -62.25 14.06
CA SER A 2 4.23 -61.51 13.47
C SER A 2 3.83 -61.02 12.07
N GLU A 3 3.35 -59.78 11.98
CA GLU A 3 4.13 -58.60 11.60
C GLU A 3 4.72 -58.69 10.18
N ALA A 4 4.15 -57.89 9.27
CA ALA A 4 4.85 -57.21 8.19
C ALA A 4 4.03 -55.94 7.93
N SER A 5 4.36 -54.82 8.58
CA SER A 5 5.38 -53.85 8.14
C SER A 5 5.10 -53.41 6.71
N SER A 6 4.40 -52.29 6.52
CA SER A 6 4.95 -50.93 6.52
C SER A 6 5.82 -50.65 5.30
N GLY A 7 5.49 -49.55 4.61
CA GLY A 7 6.22 -49.06 3.46
C GLY A 7 5.30 -48.88 2.28
N VAL A 8 4.96 -47.63 1.99
CA VAL A 8 5.13 -47.00 0.67
C VAL A 8 4.50 -45.60 0.77
N ILE A 9 5.41 -44.64 0.92
CA ILE A 9 5.37 -43.26 0.44
C ILE A 9 4.53 -42.28 1.28
N GLY A 10 5.18 -41.75 2.31
CA GLY A 10 4.99 -40.36 2.69
C GLY A 10 5.36 -39.50 1.49
N ALA A 11 4.36 -39.04 0.74
CA ALA A 11 4.56 -37.96 -0.20
C ALA A 11 4.95 -36.74 0.63
N GLU A 12 6.23 -36.36 0.60
CA GLU A 12 6.63 -35.03 1.00
C GLU A 12 5.84 -34.06 0.11
N ILE A 13 4.78 -33.50 0.67
CA ILE A 13 3.99 -32.46 0.03
C ILE A 13 4.98 -31.30 -0.13
N GLY A 14 5.53 -31.17 -1.34
CA GLY A 14 6.51 -30.15 -1.66
C GLY A 14 5.89 -28.80 -1.36
N THR A 15 6.30 -28.18 -0.25
CA THR A 15 5.86 -26.83 0.09
C THR A 15 6.53 -25.89 -0.90
N ILE A 16 5.76 -25.38 -1.85
CA ILE A 16 6.28 -24.42 -2.83
C ILE A 16 6.38 -23.08 -2.10
N LYS A 17 7.58 -22.78 -1.60
CA LYS A 17 7.96 -21.42 -1.22
C LYS A 17 8.36 -20.71 -2.50
N PHE A 18 7.53 -19.77 -2.94
CA PHE A 18 7.89 -18.93 -4.07
C PHE A 18 9.09 -18.05 -3.69
N PRO A 19 10.15 -17.99 -4.50
CA PRO A 19 11.21 -17.03 -4.32
C PRO A 19 10.65 -15.60 -4.49
N LEU A 20 11.23 -14.62 -3.79
CA LEU A 20 10.78 -13.22 -3.78
C LEU A 20 10.61 -12.62 -5.20
N SER A 21 11.41 -13.07 -6.16
CA SER A 21 11.33 -12.64 -7.56
C SER A 21 10.06 -13.14 -8.27
N GLU A 22 9.56 -14.33 -7.95
CA GLU A 22 8.33 -14.86 -8.54
C GLU A 22 7.11 -14.19 -7.93
N SER A 23 7.08 -13.97 -6.62
CA SER A 23 6.00 -13.24 -5.95
C SER A 23 5.84 -11.81 -6.50
N PHE A 24 6.95 -11.15 -6.83
CA PHE A 24 6.95 -9.83 -7.47
C PHE A 24 6.35 -9.87 -8.88
N ARG A 25 6.71 -10.87 -9.70
CA ARG A 25 6.17 -11.04 -11.04
C ARG A 25 4.65 -11.28 -11.00
N PHE A 26 4.19 -12.15 -10.09
CA PHE A 26 2.76 -12.38 -9.88
C PHE A 26 2.01 -11.13 -9.42
N ALA A 27 2.61 -10.30 -8.56
CA ALA A 27 2.01 -9.03 -8.13
C ALA A 27 1.87 -8.04 -9.30
N LEU A 28 2.91 -7.89 -10.14
CA LEU A 28 2.83 -7.07 -11.35
C LEU A 28 1.77 -7.55 -12.34
N GLU A 29 1.69 -8.87 -12.55
CA GLU A 29 0.71 -9.46 -13.44
C GLU A 29 -0.73 -9.30 -12.90
N SER A 30 -0.91 -9.35 -11.58
CA SER A 30 -2.17 -9.04 -10.89
C SER A 30 -2.62 -7.60 -11.14
N ILE A 31 -1.72 -6.62 -10.94
CA ILE A 31 -2.01 -5.19 -11.15
C ILE A 31 -2.44 -4.92 -12.60
N SER A 32 -1.77 -5.54 -13.58
CA SER A 32 -2.10 -5.34 -15.00
C SER A 32 -3.40 -6.03 -15.41
N LYS A 33 -3.69 -7.23 -14.89
CA LYS A 33 -4.91 -7.97 -15.26
C LYS A 33 -6.18 -7.38 -14.66
N ARG A 34 -6.08 -6.59 -13.58
CA ARG A 34 -7.23 -5.94 -12.92
C ARG A 34 -6.92 -4.49 -12.53
N PHE A 35 -6.60 -3.69 -13.54
CA PHE A 35 -6.21 -2.29 -13.43
C PHE A 35 -7.19 -1.44 -12.60
N THR A 36 -8.50 -1.63 -12.75
CA THR A 36 -9.52 -0.83 -12.05
C THR A 36 -9.40 -0.90 -10.52
N ARG A 37 -9.05 -2.07 -9.96
CA ARG A 37 -8.87 -2.27 -8.51
C ARG A 37 -7.58 -1.62 -8.02
N ALA A 38 -6.49 -1.89 -8.73
CA ALA A 38 -5.19 -1.28 -8.47
C ALA A 38 -5.30 0.25 -8.49
N VAL A 39 -6.09 0.82 -9.41
CA VAL A 39 -6.38 2.25 -9.49
C VAL A 39 -7.13 2.76 -8.25
N ILE A 40 -8.14 2.05 -7.73
CA ILE A 40 -8.86 2.49 -6.51
C ILE A 40 -7.90 2.61 -5.31
N THR A 41 -7.06 1.60 -5.11
CA THR A 41 -6.06 1.61 -4.03
C THR A 41 -5.02 2.71 -4.27
N ALA A 42 -4.48 2.80 -5.48
CA ALA A 42 -3.48 3.81 -5.84
C ALA A 42 -4.02 5.23 -5.71
N LEU A 43 -5.29 5.48 -6.08
CA LEU A 43 -5.95 6.78 -5.92
C LEU A 43 -6.17 7.13 -4.45
N SER A 44 -6.54 6.15 -3.62
CA SER A 44 -6.69 6.35 -2.17
C SER A 44 -5.36 6.79 -1.55
N VAL A 45 -4.28 6.06 -1.87
CA VAL A 45 -2.91 6.40 -1.44
C VAL A 45 -2.51 7.77 -1.99
N LEU A 46 -2.65 7.99 -3.30
CA LEU A 46 -2.29 9.23 -3.97
C LEU A 46 -2.97 10.43 -3.32
N LEU A 47 -4.29 10.37 -3.11
CA LEU A 47 -5.06 11.50 -2.58
C LEU A 47 -4.70 11.78 -1.12
N GLY A 48 -4.60 10.74 -0.28
CA GLY A 48 -4.21 10.89 1.12
C GLY A 48 -2.80 11.46 1.27
N ILE A 49 -1.86 10.99 0.46
CA ILE A 49 -0.46 11.41 0.52
C ILE A 49 -0.25 12.77 -0.15
N ALA A 50 -0.99 13.09 -1.21
CA ALA A 50 -1.01 14.43 -1.79
C ALA A 50 -1.51 15.45 -0.76
N PHE A 51 -2.59 15.14 -0.04
CA PHE A 51 -3.08 16.01 1.02
C PHE A 51 -2.07 16.19 2.15
N MET A 52 -1.44 15.10 2.62
CA MET A 52 -0.35 15.18 3.60
C MET A 52 0.83 16.03 3.10
N SER A 53 1.27 15.80 1.86
CA SER A 53 2.37 16.55 1.21
C SER A 53 2.05 18.04 1.13
N VAL A 54 0.80 18.41 0.79
CA VAL A 54 0.32 19.80 0.80
C VAL A 54 0.45 20.41 2.19
N LEU A 55 -0.08 19.73 3.22
CA LEU A 55 -0.04 20.25 4.59
C LEU A 55 1.39 20.39 5.12
N LEU A 56 2.27 19.42 4.87
CA LEU A 56 3.68 19.52 5.25
C LEU A 56 4.41 20.65 4.53
N THR A 57 4.13 20.85 3.24
CA THR A 57 4.73 21.93 2.43
C THR A 57 4.21 23.30 2.88
N MET A 58 2.91 23.42 3.14
CA MET A 58 2.29 24.61 3.75
C MET A 58 2.96 24.95 5.09
N GLY A 59 3.12 23.96 5.97
CA GLY A 59 3.76 24.15 7.26
C GLY A 59 5.21 24.61 7.15
N ALA A 60 5.93 24.17 6.11
CA ALA A 60 7.27 24.67 5.82
C ALA A 60 7.23 26.14 5.36
N ILE A 61 6.35 26.51 4.43
CA ILE A 61 6.24 27.89 3.91
C ILE A 61 5.88 28.88 5.04
N LEU A 62 4.87 28.57 5.87
CA LEU A 62 4.43 29.45 6.96
C LEU A 62 5.56 29.72 7.98
N ARG A 63 6.32 28.69 8.35
CA ARG A 63 7.46 28.83 9.27
C ARG A 63 8.50 29.81 8.75
N ASN A 64 8.69 29.89 7.43
CA ASN A 64 9.66 30.81 6.82
C ASN A 64 9.16 32.26 6.78
N VAL A 65 7.85 32.48 6.78
CA VAL A 65 7.26 33.83 6.88
C VAL A 65 7.15 34.29 8.35
N GLY A 66 7.63 33.48 9.30
CA GLY A 66 7.57 33.77 10.74
C GLY A 66 6.24 33.38 11.39
N GLU A 67 5.36 32.70 10.66
CA GLU A 67 4.09 32.20 11.20
C GLU A 67 4.22 30.73 11.65
N ALA A 68 3.72 30.44 12.84
CA ALA A 68 3.65 29.07 13.33
C ALA A 68 2.52 28.32 12.61
N PRO A 69 2.75 27.08 12.12
CA PRO A 69 1.69 26.26 11.57
C PRO A 69 0.61 26.04 12.63
N PRO A 70 -0.68 26.20 12.27
CA PRO A 70 -1.73 26.08 13.25
C PRO A 70 -1.89 24.64 13.75
N ALA A 71 -2.22 24.48 15.04
CA ALA A 71 -2.28 23.16 15.68
C ALA A 71 -3.26 22.18 15.00
N TYR A 72 -4.35 22.68 14.40
CA TYR A 72 -5.34 21.85 13.70
C TYR A 72 -4.77 21.15 12.45
N GLN A 73 -3.64 21.62 11.89
CA GLN A 73 -2.97 21.01 10.76
C GLN A 73 -2.54 19.57 11.05
N TYR A 74 -1.94 19.31 12.22
CA TYR A 74 -1.48 17.97 12.58
C TYR A 74 -2.66 16.99 12.71
N TRP A 75 -3.77 17.44 13.28
CA TRP A 75 -5.01 16.64 13.38
C TRP A 75 -5.59 16.30 12.00
N MET A 76 -5.57 17.24 11.06
CA MET A 76 -6.03 16.98 9.68
C MET A 76 -5.17 15.93 8.97
N VAL A 77 -3.85 15.94 9.16
CA VAL A 77 -2.97 14.89 8.61
C VAL A 77 -3.35 13.52 9.17
N VAL A 78 -3.54 13.40 10.49
CA VAL A 78 -3.91 12.14 11.12
C VAL A 78 -5.23 11.61 10.57
N ILE A 79 -6.26 12.45 10.50
CA ILE A 79 -7.58 12.06 9.98
C ILE A 79 -7.48 11.64 8.50
N ALA A 80 -6.73 12.38 7.68
CA ALA A 80 -6.55 12.04 6.27
C ALA A 80 -5.84 10.69 6.07
N LEU A 81 -4.81 10.40 6.86
CA LEU A 81 -4.12 9.10 6.80
C LEU A 81 -5.01 7.95 7.28
N LEU A 82 -5.88 8.18 8.28
CA LEU A 82 -6.87 7.19 8.71
C LEU A 82 -7.88 6.89 7.60
N VAL A 83 -8.46 7.91 6.97
CA VAL A 83 -9.41 7.73 5.86
C VAL A 83 -8.75 7.02 4.68
N CYS A 84 -7.50 7.38 4.36
CA CYS A 84 -6.69 6.69 3.35
C CYS A 84 -6.51 5.20 3.70
N GLY A 85 -6.11 4.90 4.93
CA GLY A 85 -5.93 3.52 5.42
C GLY A 85 -7.21 2.69 5.30
N VAL A 86 -8.36 3.24 5.67
CA VAL A 86 -9.67 2.57 5.52
C VAL A 86 -9.97 2.26 4.05
N GLY A 87 -9.67 3.20 3.14
CA GLY A 87 -9.81 2.98 1.69
C GLY A 87 -8.96 1.81 1.19
N ILE A 88 -7.71 1.72 1.64
CA ILE A 88 -6.79 0.62 1.30
C ILE A 88 -7.32 -0.71 1.83
N VAL A 89 -7.73 -0.77 3.11
CA VAL A 89 -8.29 -1.98 3.72
C VAL A 89 -9.51 -2.47 2.94
N ASN A 90 -10.45 -1.58 2.64
CA ASN A 90 -11.69 -1.93 1.96
C ASN A 90 -11.44 -2.42 0.52
N SER A 91 -10.58 -1.73 -0.22
CA SER A 91 -10.18 -2.13 -1.57
C SER A 91 -9.49 -3.50 -1.57
N MET A 92 -8.60 -3.73 -0.60
CA MET A 92 -7.88 -5.00 -0.49
C MET A 92 -8.79 -6.14 -0.04
N LEU A 93 -9.70 -5.94 0.90
CA LEU A 93 -10.72 -6.94 1.26
C LEU A 93 -11.57 -7.34 0.05
N MET A 94 -11.96 -6.36 -0.76
CA MET A 94 -12.68 -6.62 -2.01
C MET A 94 -11.82 -7.43 -3.01
N ALA A 95 -10.53 -7.15 -3.10
CA ALA A 95 -9.63 -7.96 -3.94
C ALA A 95 -9.53 -9.42 -3.47
N VAL A 96 -9.59 -9.66 -2.15
CA VAL A 96 -9.57 -11.01 -1.58
C VAL A 96 -10.83 -11.79 -1.94
N THR A 97 -12.01 -11.17 -1.83
CA THR A 97 -13.28 -11.84 -2.13
C THR A 97 -13.42 -12.12 -3.63
N GLU A 98 -12.93 -11.25 -4.50
CA GLU A 98 -12.94 -11.51 -5.94
C GLU A 98 -11.99 -12.61 -6.39
N ARG A 99 -10.90 -12.82 -5.64
CA ARG A 99 -9.88 -13.84 -5.90
C ARG A 99 -10.07 -15.09 -5.04
N TYR A 100 -11.23 -15.23 -4.41
CA TYR A 100 -11.49 -16.27 -3.42
C TYR A 100 -11.21 -17.69 -3.97
N LYS A 101 -11.73 -17.99 -5.18
CA LYS A 101 -11.47 -19.27 -5.88
C LYS A 101 -10.01 -19.42 -6.30
N GLU A 102 -9.41 -18.38 -6.88
CA GLU A 102 -8.00 -18.41 -7.31
C GLU A 102 -7.07 -18.72 -6.12
N ILE A 103 -7.28 -18.08 -4.97
CA ILE A 103 -6.55 -18.34 -3.72
C ILE A 103 -6.77 -19.78 -3.24
N GLY A 104 -8.01 -20.26 -3.29
CA GLY A 104 -8.35 -21.65 -2.98
C GLY A 104 -7.59 -22.66 -3.85
N THR A 105 -7.55 -22.43 -5.17
CA THR A 105 -6.82 -23.30 -6.10
C THR A 105 -5.31 -23.29 -5.83
N MET A 106 -4.71 -22.12 -5.56
CA MET A 106 -3.28 -22.03 -5.20
C MET A 106 -2.98 -22.81 -3.92
N LYS A 107 -3.85 -22.72 -2.90
CA LYS A 107 -3.72 -23.50 -1.66
C LYS A 107 -3.84 -25.01 -1.88
N CYS A 108 -4.78 -25.45 -2.72
CA CYS A 108 -4.93 -26.86 -3.09
C CYS A 108 -3.68 -27.41 -3.81
N LEU A 109 -2.98 -26.56 -4.56
CA LEU A 109 -1.71 -26.89 -5.22
C LEU A 109 -0.49 -26.84 -4.27
N GLY A 110 -0.70 -26.58 -2.97
CA GLY A 110 0.36 -26.59 -1.96
C GLY A 110 0.99 -25.22 -1.68
N ALA A 111 0.39 -24.11 -2.12
CA ALA A 111 0.84 -22.78 -1.72
C ALA A 111 0.69 -22.57 -0.21
N THR A 112 1.76 -22.14 0.45
CA THR A 112 1.76 -21.84 1.89
C THR A 112 1.04 -20.52 2.18
N ASP A 113 0.44 -20.40 3.38
CA ASP A 113 -0.18 -19.15 3.85
C ASP A 113 0.78 -17.97 3.76
N GLY A 114 2.06 -18.17 4.07
CA GLY A 114 3.11 -17.16 3.94
C GLY A 114 3.37 -16.72 2.50
N SER A 115 3.22 -17.62 1.52
CA SER A 115 3.35 -17.25 0.10
C SER A 115 2.20 -16.35 -0.33
N ILE A 116 0.97 -16.69 0.07
CA ILE A 116 -0.22 -15.88 -0.23
C ILE A 116 -0.10 -14.50 0.44
N LEU A 117 0.29 -14.47 1.72
CA LEU A 117 0.55 -13.23 2.44
C LEU A 117 1.57 -12.35 1.68
N SER A 118 2.68 -12.94 1.23
CA SER A 118 3.73 -12.19 0.54
C SER A 118 3.25 -11.54 -0.76
N ILE A 119 2.38 -12.21 -1.51
CA ILE A 119 1.81 -11.66 -2.77
C ILE A 119 1.05 -10.37 -2.48
N PHE A 120 0.13 -10.39 -1.51
CA PHE A 120 -0.68 -9.22 -1.17
C PHE A 120 0.13 -8.10 -0.52
N LEU A 121 1.14 -8.42 0.30
CA LEU A 121 2.02 -7.42 0.89
C LEU A 121 2.92 -6.74 -0.15
N ILE A 122 3.44 -7.50 -1.12
CA ILE A 122 4.22 -6.94 -2.24
C ILE A 122 3.33 -6.06 -3.12
N GLU A 123 2.09 -6.50 -3.39
CA GLU A 123 1.11 -5.70 -4.11
C GLU A 123 0.84 -4.36 -3.40
N ALA A 124 0.60 -4.39 -2.09
CA ALA A 124 0.42 -3.19 -1.28
C ALA A 124 1.65 -2.28 -1.25
N LEU A 125 2.86 -2.86 -1.18
CA LEU A 125 4.12 -2.12 -1.23
C LEU A 125 4.27 -1.40 -2.58
N LEU A 126 4.04 -2.10 -3.69
CA LEU A 126 4.10 -1.53 -5.03
C LEU A 126 3.12 -0.38 -5.22
N LEU A 127 1.86 -0.58 -4.81
CA LEU A 127 0.82 0.44 -4.88
C LEU A 127 1.12 1.61 -3.94
N GLY A 128 1.66 1.35 -2.76
CA GLY A 128 2.06 2.36 -1.79
C GLY A 128 3.21 3.24 -2.29
N VAL A 129 4.22 2.64 -2.91
CA VAL A 129 5.34 3.38 -3.51
C VAL A 129 4.87 4.19 -4.71
N LEU A 130 4.14 3.58 -5.65
CA LEU A 130 3.66 4.28 -6.86
C LEU A 130 2.69 5.41 -6.52
N GLY A 131 1.66 5.11 -5.72
CA GLY A 131 0.69 6.11 -5.26
C GLY A 131 1.35 7.18 -4.39
N GLY A 132 2.32 6.79 -3.55
CA GLY A 132 3.07 7.69 -2.70
C GLY A 132 3.96 8.66 -3.48
N VAL A 133 4.69 8.19 -4.48
CA VAL A 133 5.53 9.04 -5.34
C VAL A 133 4.67 10.03 -6.11
N ILE A 134 3.62 9.54 -6.79
CA ILE A 134 2.74 10.40 -7.60
C ILE A 134 2.00 11.39 -6.68
N GLY A 135 1.47 10.93 -5.55
CA GLY A 135 0.77 11.76 -4.58
C GLY A 135 1.68 12.81 -3.94
N ALA A 136 2.88 12.44 -3.51
CA ALA A 136 3.82 13.36 -2.90
C ALA A 136 4.23 14.49 -3.85
N ILE A 137 4.54 14.15 -5.11
CA ILE A 137 4.87 15.12 -6.16
C ILE A 137 3.65 16.01 -6.47
N ALA A 138 2.48 15.41 -6.69
CA ALA A 138 1.26 16.16 -6.99
C ALA A 138 0.89 17.14 -5.86
N GLY A 139 1.00 16.70 -4.60
CA GLY A 139 0.73 17.53 -3.43
C GLY A 139 1.75 18.66 -3.26
N TRP A 140 3.03 18.39 -3.52
CA TRP A 140 4.08 19.41 -3.47
C TRP A 140 3.87 20.49 -4.55
N VAL A 141 3.59 20.07 -5.79
CA VAL A 141 3.27 20.98 -6.89
C VAL A 141 2.02 21.79 -6.58
N ALA A 142 0.96 21.15 -6.09
CA ALA A 142 -0.28 21.83 -5.71
C ALA A 142 -0.03 22.90 -4.64
N ALA A 143 0.77 22.59 -3.60
CA ALA A 143 1.13 23.56 -2.57
C ALA A 143 1.91 24.75 -3.15
N ILE A 144 2.93 24.51 -3.98
CA ILE A 144 3.71 25.59 -4.61
C ILE A 144 2.82 26.49 -5.48
N VAL A 145 1.93 25.92 -6.28
CA VAL A 145 1.06 26.70 -7.15
C VAL A 145 0.10 27.55 -6.32
N VAL A 146 -0.57 26.96 -5.32
CA VAL A 146 -1.53 27.67 -4.47
C VAL A 146 -0.85 28.79 -3.68
N TYR A 147 0.23 28.49 -2.96
CA TYR A 147 0.91 29.47 -2.13
C TYR A 147 1.77 30.45 -2.94
N GLY A 148 2.28 30.04 -4.10
CA GLY A 148 2.97 30.92 -5.03
C GLY A 148 2.05 32.01 -5.59
N MET A 149 0.77 31.69 -5.83
CA MET A 149 -0.24 32.68 -6.23
C MET A 149 -0.69 33.58 -5.06
N GLN A 150 -0.73 33.08 -3.83
CA GLN A 150 -1.22 33.85 -2.66
C GLN A 150 -0.16 34.75 -2.03
N LEU A 151 1.05 34.21 -1.82
CA LEU A 151 2.16 34.86 -1.09
C LEU A 151 3.26 35.37 -2.04
N GLY A 152 3.20 35.00 -3.31
CA GLY A 152 4.26 35.24 -4.30
C GLY A 152 5.33 34.14 -4.30
N PHE A 153 5.84 33.81 -5.48
CA PHE A 153 6.89 32.79 -5.65
C PHE A 153 8.19 33.12 -4.91
N GLY A 154 8.46 34.40 -4.64
CA GLY A 154 9.60 34.84 -3.83
C GLY A 154 9.52 34.39 -2.38
N ALA A 155 8.32 34.32 -1.78
CA ALA A 155 8.15 33.82 -0.41
C ALA A 155 8.24 32.29 -0.34
N VAL A 156 7.88 31.60 -1.43
CA VAL A 156 7.94 30.13 -1.52
C VAL A 156 9.38 29.63 -1.66
N PHE A 157 10.20 30.28 -2.49
CA PHE A 157 11.58 29.85 -2.74
C PHE A 157 12.66 30.70 -2.07
N GLY A 158 12.27 31.77 -1.36
CA GLY A 158 13.20 32.80 -0.87
C GLY A 158 13.96 32.47 0.41
N PHE A 159 13.82 31.27 0.97
CA PHE A 159 14.52 30.86 2.17
C PHE A 159 15.67 29.88 1.88
N GLU A 160 16.75 30.01 2.66
CA GLU A 160 17.94 29.19 2.52
C GLU A 160 17.61 27.71 2.80
N GLY A 161 17.90 26.83 1.85
CA GLY A 161 17.61 25.40 1.98
C GLY A 161 16.18 24.98 1.59
N ALA A 162 15.39 25.83 0.92
CA ALA A 162 14.03 25.49 0.47
C ALA A 162 13.93 24.17 -0.30
N LEU A 163 14.85 23.94 -1.23
CA LEU A 163 14.88 22.71 -2.02
C LEU A 163 15.13 21.47 -1.14
N ALA A 164 16.04 21.56 -0.16
CA ALA A 164 16.34 20.46 0.75
C ALA A 164 15.15 20.14 1.67
N GLN A 165 14.44 21.16 2.15
CA GLN A 165 13.24 20.98 2.95
C GLN A 165 12.10 20.32 2.15
N TYR A 166 11.94 20.70 0.87
CA TYR A 166 10.94 20.09 0.00
C TYR A 166 11.26 18.63 -0.34
N LEU A 167 12.52 18.32 -0.66
CA LEU A 167 12.99 16.95 -0.86
C LEU A 167 12.74 16.10 0.39
N TYR A 168 13.01 16.65 1.57
CA TYR A 168 12.75 15.97 2.84
C TYR A 168 11.25 15.69 3.06
N ASN A 169 10.38 16.68 2.81
CA ASN A 169 8.93 16.51 2.93
C ASN A 169 8.40 15.45 1.96
N VAL A 170 8.83 15.48 0.70
CA VAL A 170 8.46 14.48 -0.31
C VAL A 170 8.95 13.09 0.09
N GLY A 171 10.17 12.97 0.60
CA GLY A 171 10.74 11.72 1.11
C GLY A 171 9.92 11.15 2.27
N ILE A 172 9.54 11.98 3.24
CA ILE A 172 8.65 11.58 4.34
C ILE A 172 7.30 11.12 3.82
N SER A 173 6.70 11.83 2.87
CA SER A 173 5.40 11.48 2.30
C SER A 173 5.44 10.12 1.60
N ILE A 174 6.50 9.80 0.85
CA ILE A 174 6.67 8.50 0.20
C ILE A 174 6.88 7.39 1.25
N GLY A 175 7.70 7.67 2.28
CA GLY A 175 7.90 6.73 3.38
C GLY A 175 6.60 6.43 4.12
N ALA A 176 5.84 7.47 4.45
CA ALA A 176 4.53 7.35 5.08
C ALA A 176 3.54 6.57 4.20
N ALA A 177 3.52 6.81 2.89
CA ALA A 177 2.68 6.08 1.94
C ALA A 177 2.97 4.58 1.95
N THR A 178 4.24 4.22 1.90
CA THR A 178 4.70 2.82 1.85
C THR A 178 4.36 2.11 3.16
N ILE A 179 4.68 2.73 4.30
CA ILE A 179 4.40 2.18 5.63
C ILE A 179 2.89 2.02 5.83
N LEU A 180 2.11 3.07 5.53
CA LEU A 180 0.65 3.04 5.68
C LEU A 180 0.02 1.95 4.80
N SER A 181 0.46 1.81 3.55
CA SER A 181 -0.09 0.82 2.62
C SER A 181 0.17 -0.61 3.09
N VAL A 182 1.39 -0.89 3.57
CA VAL A 182 1.74 -2.22 4.10
C VAL A 182 0.97 -2.52 5.40
N ILE A 183 0.89 -1.56 6.32
CA ILE A 183 0.14 -1.74 7.58
C ILE A 183 -1.36 -1.96 7.30
N ALA A 184 -1.95 -1.14 6.43
CA ALA A 184 -3.35 -1.25 6.06
C ALA A 184 -3.65 -2.57 5.33
N ALA A 185 -2.73 -3.06 4.49
CA ALA A 185 -2.89 -4.32 3.78
C ALA A 185 -2.62 -5.55 4.65
N ALA A 186 -1.96 -5.43 5.80
CA ALA A 186 -1.58 -6.57 6.63
C ALA A 186 -2.79 -7.39 7.11
N TYR A 187 -3.85 -6.72 7.57
CA TYR A 187 -5.09 -7.39 7.99
C TYR A 187 -5.78 -8.17 6.84
N PRO A 188 -6.13 -7.55 5.70
CA PRO A 188 -6.77 -8.27 4.60
C PRO A 188 -5.85 -9.34 3.98
N ALA A 189 -4.54 -9.10 3.89
CA ALA A 189 -3.58 -10.10 3.41
C ALA A 189 -3.54 -11.33 4.33
N TYR A 190 -3.58 -11.13 5.65
CA TYR A 190 -3.67 -12.21 6.62
C TYR A 190 -4.99 -12.97 6.51
N TYR A 191 -6.10 -12.25 6.32
CA TYR A 191 -7.39 -12.86 6.08
C TYR A 191 -7.37 -13.75 4.83
N ALA A 192 -6.82 -13.27 3.71
CA ALA A 192 -6.64 -14.03 2.47
C ALA A 192 -5.76 -15.27 2.66
N ALA A 193 -4.65 -15.10 3.38
CA ALA A 193 -3.71 -16.17 3.68
C ALA A 193 -4.31 -17.26 4.56
N LYS A 194 -5.39 -17.01 5.31
CA LYS A 194 -6.04 -18.00 6.18
C LYS A 194 -7.32 -18.61 5.61
N LEU A 195 -7.66 -18.32 4.36
CA LEU A 195 -8.85 -18.88 3.74
C LEU A 195 -8.79 -20.41 3.66
N ASN A 196 -9.93 -21.05 3.92
CA ASN A 196 -10.09 -22.49 3.84
C ASN A 196 -10.28 -22.89 2.35
N PRO A 197 -9.36 -23.68 1.76
CA PRO A 197 -9.48 -24.07 0.36
C PRO A 197 -10.79 -24.81 0.08
N ALA A 198 -11.27 -25.68 0.98
CA ALA A 198 -12.51 -26.43 0.76
C ALA A 198 -13.74 -25.52 0.60
N GLU A 199 -13.78 -24.41 1.34
CA GLU A 199 -14.86 -23.40 1.23
C GLU A 199 -14.74 -22.60 -0.07
N ALA A 200 -13.52 -22.27 -0.49
CA ALA A 200 -13.25 -21.58 -1.75
C ALA A 200 -13.76 -22.35 -2.97
N LEU A 201 -13.58 -23.67 -3.00
CA LEU A 201 -14.04 -24.51 -4.11
C LEU A 201 -15.55 -24.79 -4.06
N ARG A 202 -16.17 -24.72 -2.88
CA ARG A 202 -17.61 -24.91 -2.69
C ARG A 202 -18.44 -23.64 -3.03
N TYR A 203 -17.79 -22.52 -3.33
CA TYR A 203 -18.45 -21.24 -3.65
C TYR A 203 -19.17 -21.23 -5.03
N GLU A 204 -19.80 -22.33 -5.41
CA GLU A 204 -20.74 -22.48 -6.51
C GLU A 204 -21.81 -23.51 -6.08
N VAL A 205 -22.79 -23.03 -5.32
CA VAL A 205 -24.18 -23.52 -5.38
C VAL A 205 -25.07 -22.29 -5.37
#